data_AF-A0AAU5XR88-F1
#
_entry.id   AF-A0AAU5XR88-F1
#
_cell.length_a   1.000
_cell.length_b   1.000
_cell.length_c   1.000
_cell.angle_alpha   90.00
_cell.angle_beta   90.00
_cell.angle_gamma   90.00
#
_symmetry.space_group_name_H-M   'P 1'
#
loop_
_entity.id
_entity.type
_entity.pdbx_description
1 polymer ?
#
loop_
_entity_poly.entity_id
_entity_poly.type
_entity_poly.pdbx_seq_one_letter_code
_entity_poly.pdbx_strand_id
1 'polypeptide(L)'
;MSSADTRTKPGPVWLRPAVAVLGLLYLALGIAGWLTPGTATVGHVTTGQVIGLFSASVVLNLVHTVVGVLGLLAATRHAGALIYCWVLFVGFLGMTAYGVLATAFSTPEDPINLNWADNWLHGLTAVAGLVLGIAAARAGRAVSARGRRVAGEETA
;
A
#
# COMPACT_ATOMS: atom_id res chain seq x y z
N MET A 1 23.13 32.50 26.02
CA MET A 1 22.58 32.23 24.68
C MET A 1 22.20 30.76 24.63
N SER A 2 20.94 30.44 24.92
CA SER A 2 20.43 29.06 24.98
C SER A 2 19.88 28.70 23.60
N SER A 3 20.55 27.79 22.90
CA SER A 3 20.10 27.30 21.59
C SER A 3 18.76 26.58 21.76
N ALA A 4 17.68 27.19 21.27
CA ALA A 4 16.39 26.56 21.15
C ALA A 4 16.50 25.40 20.15
N ASP A 5 16.68 24.17 20.67
CA ASP A 5 16.46 22.94 19.91
C ASP A 5 14.97 22.87 19.59
N THR A 6 14.55 23.48 18.48
CA THR A 6 13.23 23.27 17.88
C THR A 6 13.17 21.84 17.35
N ARG A 7 13.12 20.86 18.26
CA ARG A 7 12.98 19.46 17.94
C ARG A 7 11.59 19.24 17.37
N THR A 8 11.48 19.30 16.05
CA THR A 8 10.30 18.85 15.31
C THR A 8 10.03 17.41 15.74
N LYS A 9 8.96 17.18 16.52
CA LYS A 9 8.63 15.83 16.96
C LYS A 9 8.41 14.94 15.72
N PRO A 10 9.04 13.76 15.66
CA PRO A 10 8.87 12.85 14.52
C PRO A 10 7.39 12.51 14.35
N GLY A 11 6.98 12.26 13.10
CA GLY A 11 5.64 11.78 12.79
C GLY A 11 5.28 10.49 13.56
N PRO A 12 4.02 10.02 13.46
CA PRO A 12 3.55 8.87 14.22
C PRO A 12 4.45 7.64 14.01
N VAL A 13 5.25 7.28 15.03
CA VAL A 13 6.33 6.28 14.97
C VAL A 13 5.89 4.89 14.49
N TRP A 14 4.59 4.60 14.57
CA TRP A 14 3.96 3.36 14.12
C TRP A 14 3.73 3.29 12.59
N LEU A 15 3.72 4.41 11.87
CA LEU A 15 3.39 4.41 10.43
C LEU A 15 4.45 3.68 9.60
N ARG A 16 5.73 3.94 9.90
CA ARG A 16 6.87 3.35 9.18
C ARG A 16 6.91 1.83 9.27
N PRO A 17 6.82 1.20 10.47
CA PRO A 17 6.77 -0.26 10.55
C PRO A 17 5.50 -0.84 9.92
N ALA A 18 4.34 -0.17 10.02
CA ALA A 18 3.12 -0.62 9.34
C ALA A 18 3.29 -0.67 7.81
N VAL A 19 3.86 0.38 7.23
CA VAL A 19 4.18 0.43 5.78
C VAL A 19 5.24 -0.60 5.40
N ALA A 20 6.25 -0.82 6.24
CA ALA A 20 7.26 -1.86 6.01
C ALA A 20 6.64 -3.26 5.97
N VAL A 21 5.71 -3.57 6.88
CA VAL A 21 4.98 -4.85 6.90
C VAL A 21 4.15 -5.01 5.62
N LEU A 22 3.39 -3.98 5.22
CA LEU A 22 2.62 -4.03 3.97
C LEU A 22 3.53 -4.25 2.75
N GLY A 23 4.66 -3.53 2.67
CA GLY A 23 5.66 -3.72 1.63
C GLY A 23 6.24 -5.14 1.62
N LEU A 24 6.56 -5.69 2.80
CA LEU A 24 7.09 -7.04 2.92
C LEU A 24 6.07 -8.10 2.48
N LEU A 25 4.81 -7.96 2.86
CA LEU A 25 3.73 -8.88 2.45
C LEU A 25 3.56 -8.90 0.94
N TYR A 26 3.49 -7.73 0.29
CA TYR A 26 3.38 -7.64 -1.16
C TYR A 26 4.62 -8.17 -1.89
N LEU A 27 5.81 -7.90 -1.35
CA LEU A 27 7.04 -8.45 -1.91
C LEU A 27 7.06 -9.98 -1.83
N ALA A 28 6.65 -10.55 -0.69
CA ALA A 28 6.54 -11.98 -0.50
C ALA A 28 5.54 -12.61 -1.47
N LEU A 29 4.36 -12.00 -1.64
CA LEU A 29 3.36 -12.44 -2.63
C LEU A 29 3.91 -12.40 -4.06
N GLY A 30 4.58 -11.32 -4.45
CA GLY A 30 5.19 -11.20 -5.78
C GLY A 30 6.25 -12.27 -6.02
N ILE A 31 7.16 -12.47 -5.07
CA ILE A 31 8.20 -13.51 -5.15
C ILE A 31 7.57 -14.91 -5.21
N ALA A 32 6.59 -15.21 -4.35
CA ALA A 32 5.89 -16.49 -4.37
C ALA A 32 5.17 -16.74 -5.71
N GLY A 33 4.61 -15.69 -6.30
CA GLY A 33 4.05 -15.69 -7.64
C GLY A 33 5.06 -16.12 -8.70
N TRP A 34 6.25 -15.53 -8.72
CA TRP A 34 7.31 -15.90 -9.67
C TRP A 34 7.79 -17.34 -9.51
N LEU A 35 7.71 -17.90 -8.30
CA LEU A 35 8.08 -19.29 -8.01
C LEU A 35 6.95 -20.29 -8.31
N THR A 36 5.74 -19.83 -8.64
CA THR A 36 4.58 -20.69 -8.86
C THR A 36 4.59 -21.30 -10.27
N PRO A 37 4.60 -22.64 -10.40
CA PRO A 37 4.54 -23.29 -11.71
C PRO A 37 3.24 -22.94 -12.45
N GLY A 38 3.35 -22.72 -13.76
CA GLY A 38 2.18 -22.37 -14.59
C GLY A 38 1.73 -20.91 -14.46
N THR A 39 2.63 -20.00 -14.07
CA THR A 39 2.37 -18.55 -14.07
C THR A 39 1.88 -18.11 -15.46
N ALA A 40 0.72 -17.45 -15.50
CA ALA A 40 0.11 -16.97 -16.73
C ALA A 40 0.99 -15.90 -17.40
N THR A 41 1.32 -16.10 -18.67
CA THR A 41 1.88 -15.05 -19.53
C THR A 41 0.77 -14.11 -19.99
N VAL A 42 1.13 -12.89 -20.40
CA VAL A 42 0.16 -11.86 -20.83
C VAL A 42 -0.78 -12.43 -21.89
N GLY A 43 -2.10 -12.33 -21.66
CA GLY A 43 -3.14 -12.77 -22.59
C GLY A 43 -3.39 -14.28 -22.64
N HIS A 44 -2.76 -15.09 -21.77
CA HIS A 44 -3.04 -16.52 -21.66
C HIS A 44 -3.68 -16.85 -20.31
N VAL A 45 -4.82 -17.53 -20.34
CA VAL A 45 -5.47 -18.06 -19.14
C VAL A 45 -4.78 -19.38 -18.75
N THR A 46 -4.01 -19.36 -17.67
CA THR A 46 -3.53 -20.59 -17.00
C THR A 46 -3.97 -20.60 -15.54
N THR A 47 -4.02 -21.80 -14.95
CA THR A 47 -4.50 -22.08 -13.59
C THR A 47 -3.43 -21.90 -12.51
N GLY A 48 -2.35 -21.18 -12.78
CA GLY A 48 -1.29 -20.95 -11.78
C GLY A 48 -1.84 -20.17 -10.61
N GLN A 49 -1.84 -20.75 -9.41
CA GLN A 49 -2.32 -20.09 -8.20
C GLN A 49 -1.25 -20.11 -7.10
N VAL A 50 -0.93 -18.94 -6.55
CA VAL A 50 -0.13 -18.86 -5.31
C VAL A 50 -1.00 -19.37 -4.17
N ILE A 51 -0.47 -20.35 -3.43
CA ILE A 51 -1.14 -21.03 -2.30
C ILE A 51 -2.56 -21.56 -2.62
N GLY A 52 -2.89 -21.78 -3.90
CA GLY A 52 -4.21 -22.25 -4.34
C GLY A 52 -5.33 -21.21 -4.26
N LEU A 53 -5.03 -19.93 -3.96
CA LEU A 53 -6.05 -18.88 -3.78
C LEU A 53 -5.81 -17.66 -4.67
N PHE A 54 -4.58 -17.15 -4.75
CA PHE A 54 -4.27 -15.94 -5.51
C PHE A 54 -3.82 -16.30 -6.91
N SER A 55 -4.25 -15.57 -7.93
CA SER A 55 -3.79 -15.83 -9.28
C SER A 55 -2.29 -15.54 -9.40
N ALA A 56 -1.59 -16.35 -10.19
CA ALA A 56 -0.19 -16.14 -10.51
C ALA A 56 -0.08 -15.76 -12.00
N SER A 57 0.03 -14.46 -12.28
CA SER A 57 0.30 -13.94 -13.62
C SER A 57 1.56 -13.10 -13.63
N VAL A 58 2.27 -13.04 -14.76
CA VAL A 58 3.47 -12.21 -14.92
C VAL A 58 3.18 -10.76 -14.53
N VAL A 59 2.03 -10.23 -14.93
CA VAL A 59 1.60 -8.86 -14.63
C VAL A 59 1.36 -8.68 -13.13
N LEU A 60 0.58 -9.56 -12.51
CA LEU A 60 0.21 -9.44 -11.11
C LEU A 60 1.42 -9.64 -10.19
N ASN A 61 2.28 -10.59 -10.50
CA ASN A 61 3.52 -10.83 -9.76
C ASN A 61 4.45 -9.61 -9.84
N LEU A 62 4.57 -9.00 -11.02
CA LEU A 62 5.35 -7.77 -11.19
C LEU A 62 4.76 -6.62 -10.37
N VAL A 63 3.45 -6.41 -10.42
CA VAL A 63 2.76 -5.38 -9.62
C VAL A 63 3.02 -5.60 -8.13
N HIS A 64 2.84 -6.82 -7.63
CA HIS A 64 3.09 -7.16 -6.23
C HIS A 64 4.55 -6.92 -5.83
N THR A 65 5.51 -7.34 -6.66
CA THR A 65 6.94 -7.10 -6.41
C THR A 65 7.26 -5.60 -6.37
N VAL A 66 6.79 -4.81 -7.34
CA VAL A 66 7.04 -3.37 -7.40
C VAL A 66 6.41 -2.64 -6.21
N VAL A 67 5.15 -2.94 -5.90
CA VAL A 67 4.46 -2.40 -4.72
C VAL A 67 5.25 -2.74 -3.46
N GLY A 68 5.69 -4.00 -3.32
CA GLY A 68 6.47 -4.43 -2.16
C GLY A 68 7.78 -3.69 -1.99
N VAL A 69 8.57 -3.56 -3.07
CA VAL A 69 9.83 -2.79 -3.07
C VAL A 69 9.58 -1.32 -2.72
N LEU A 70 8.58 -0.69 -3.35
CA LEU A 70 8.22 0.70 -3.06
C LEU A 70 7.77 0.88 -1.61
N GLY A 71 7.07 -0.08 -1.02
CA GLY A 71 6.67 -0.04 0.39
C GLY A 71 7.88 -0.07 1.33
N LEU A 72 8.86 -0.94 1.08
CA LEU A 72 10.09 -0.98 1.87
C LEU A 72 10.90 0.31 1.74
N LEU A 73 11.03 0.84 0.53
CA LEU A 73 11.69 2.12 0.28
C LEU A 73 10.95 3.28 0.96
N ALA A 74 9.62 3.30 0.87
CA ALA A 74 8.78 4.32 1.48
C ALA A 74 8.86 4.31 3.01
N ALA A 75 9.03 3.14 3.63
CA ALA A 75 9.18 3.00 5.09
C ALA A 75 10.44 3.68 5.65
N THR A 76 11.43 3.99 4.80
CA THR A 76 12.65 4.69 5.21
C THR A 76 12.39 6.13 5.66
N ARG A 77 11.31 6.77 5.18
CA ARG A 77 11.00 8.19 5.46
C ARG A 77 9.52 8.37 5.80
N HIS A 78 9.20 9.24 6.77
CA HIS A 78 7.80 9.51 7.14
C HIS A 78 6.95 10.05 5.98
N ALA A 79 7.48 10.99 5.20
CA ALA A 79 6.79 11.54 4.04
C ALA A 79 6.55 10.46 2.96
N GLY A 80 7.54 9.58 2.74
CA GLY A 80 7.42 8.45 1.82
C GLY A 80 6.31 7.49 2.24
N ALA A 81 6.26 7.11 3.52
CA ALA A 81 5.22 6.26 4.08
C ALA A 81 3.81 6.83 3.89
N LEU A 82 3.63 8.15 4.06
CA LEU A 82 2.35 8.82 3.82
C LEU A 82 1.94 8.78 2.34
N ILE A 83 2.86 9.11 1.43
CA ILE A 83 2.61 9.06 -0.01
C ILE A 83 2.23 7.63 -0.42
N TYR A 84 2.96 6.65 0.09
CA TYR A 84 2.71 5.24 -0.19
C TYR A 84 1.31 4.79 0.25
N CYS A 85 0.82 5.22 1.42
CA CYS A 85 -0.56 4.93 1.85
C CYS A 85 -1.62 5.44 0.85
N TRP A 86 -1.41 6.62 0.27
CA TRP A 86 -2.31 7.16 -0.76
C TRP A 86 -2.19 6.43 -2.10
N VAL A 87 -0.96 6.09 -2.50
CA VAL A 87 -0.71 5.27 -3.69
C VAL A 87 -1.38 3.91 -3.56
N LEU A 88 -1.28 3.26 -2.38
CA LEU A 88 -1.98 2.02 -2.09
C LEU A 88 -3.49 2.20 -2.22
N PHE A 89 -4.06 3.23 -1.59
CA PHE A 89 -5.51 3.47 -1.67
C PHE A 89 -5.97 3.63 -3.11
N VAL A 90 -5.38 4.54 -3.88
CA VAL A 90 -5.81 4.83 -5.25
C VAL A 90 -5.55 3.65 -6.18
N GLY A 91 -4.34 3.08 -6.12
CA GLY A 91 -3.93 1.98 -6.99
C GLY A 91 -4.75 0.72 -6.76
N PHE A 92 -4.91 0.30 -5.50
CA PHE A 92 -5.65 -0.92 -5.19
C PHE A 92 -7.16 -0.74 -5.29
N LEU A 93 -7.71 0.45 -5.03
CA LEU A 93 -9.12 0.71 -5.31
C LEU A 93 -9.40 0.61 -6.83
N GLY A 94 -8.50 1.14 -7.66
CA GLY A 94 -8.57 1.00 -9.11
C GLY A 94 -8.51 -0.46 -9.56
N MET A 95 -7.58 -1.25 -9.00
CA MET A 95 -7.48 -2.70 -9.25
C MET A 95 -8.76 -3.44 -8.84
N THR A 96 -9.32 -3.14 -7.67
CA THR A 96 -10.58 -3.75 -7.21
C THR A 96 -11.74 -3.40 -8.13
N ALA A 97 -11.84 -2.13 -8.54
CA ALA A 97 -12.87 -1.69 -9.48
C ALA A 97 -12.71 -2.41 -10.83
N TYR A 98 -11.48 -2.52 -11.34
CA TYR A 98 -11.19 -3.28 -12.56
C TYR A 98 -11.64 -4.74 -12.44
N GLY A 99 -11.29 -5.45 -11.37
CA GLY A 99 -11.67 -6.85 -11.20
C GLY A 99 -13.18 -7.06 -11.10
N VAL A 100 -13.89 -6.16 -10.40
CA VAL A 100 -15.38 -6.18 -10.36
C VAL A 100 -15.96 -5.97 -11.75
N LEU A 101 -15.48 -4.97 -12.50
CA LEU A 101 -15.98 -4.65 -13.84
C LEU A 101 -15.66 -5.77 -14.85
N ALA A 102 -14.44 -6.29 -14.84
CA ALA A 102 -14.02 -7.39 -15.72
C ALA A 102 -14.90 -8.63 -15.51
N THR A 103 -15.21 -8.96 -14.25
CA THR A 103 -16.13 -10.06 -13.90
C THR A 103 -17.57 -9.75 -14.34
N ALA A 104 -18.06 -8.53 -14.09
CA ALA A 104 -19.43 -8.14 -14.41
C ALA A 104 -19.69 -8.11 -15.92
N PHE A 105 -18.69 -7.74 -16.73
CA PHE A 105 -18.82 -7.62 -18.18
C PHE A 105 -18.27 -8.81 -18.96
N SER A 106 -17.82 -9.88 -18.29
CA SER A 106 -17.34 -11.14 -18.91
C SER A 106 -16.33 -10.91 -20.04
N THR A 107 -15.33 -10.06 -19.79
CA THR A 107 -14.27 -9.77 -20.77
C THR A 107 -13.44 -11.03 -21.03
N PRO A 108 -13.43 -11.59 -22.26
CA PRO A 108 -12.78 -12.89 -22.57
C PRO A 108 -11.26 -12.87 -22.38
N GLU A 109 -10.67 -11.68 -22.47
CA GLU A 109 -9.23 -11.45 -22.35
C GLU A 109 -9.00 -10.66 -21.06
N ASP A 110 -8.73 -11.35 -19.95
CA ASP A 110 -8.24 -10.71 -18.72
C ASP A 110 -6.70 -10.73 -18.73
N PRO A 111 -6.03 -9.65 -19.20
CA PRO A 111 -4.58 -9.59 -19.25
C PRO A 111 -3.92 -9.57 -17.87
N ILE A 112 -4.66 -9.25 -16.81
CA ILE A 112 -4.14 -9.22 -15.43
C ILE A 112 -4.37 -10.58 -14.74
N ASN A 113 -5.38 -11.33 -15.18
CA ASN A 113 -5.81 -12.62 -14.63
C ASN A 113 -6.12 -12.48 -13.13
N LEU A 114 -7.01 -11.55 -12.82
CA LEU A 114 -7.45 -11.24 -11.46
C LEU A 114 -8.55 -12.19 -11.05
N ASN A 115 -8.34 -12.98 -10.00
CA ASN A 115 -9.43 -13.75 -9.41
C ASN A 115 -10.09 -12.99 -8.25
N TRP A 116 -11.14 -13.61 -7.69
CA TRP A 116 -11.91 -13.00 -6.61
C TRP A 116 -11.10 -12.81 -5.31
N ALA A 117 -10.21 -13.74 -4.98
CA ALA A 117 -9.36 -13.64 -3.80
C ALA A 117 -8.36 -12.46 -3.93
N ASP A 118 -7.78 -12.28 -5.11
CA ASP A 118 -6.95 -11.11 -5.42
C ASP A 118 -7.76 -9.81 -5.26
N ASN A 119 -8.98 -9.79 -5.79
CA ASN A 119 -9.85 -8.62 -5.75
C ASN A 119 -10.19 -8.18 -4.31
N TRP A 120 -10.41 -9.15 -3.41
CA TRP A 120 -10.58 -8.89 -1.98
C TRP A 120 -9.31 -8.37 -1.32
N LEU A 121 -8.16 -8.98 -1.60
CA LEU A 121 -6.87 -8.52 -1.09
C LEU A 121 -6.63 -7.05 -1.48
N HIS A 122 -6.90 -6.70 -2.74
CA HIS A 122 -6.81 -5.33 -3.23
C HIS A 122 -7.78 -4.39 -2.48
N GLY A 123 -9.03 -4.80 -2.30
CA GLY A 123 -10.03 -3.97 -1.61
C GLY A 123 -9.63 -3.70 -0.15
N LEU A 124 -9.18 -4.74 0.55
CA LEU A 124 -8.69 -4.63 1.92
C LEU A 124 -7.43 -3.76 2.02
N THR A 125 -6.49 -3.91 1.10
CA THR A 125 -5.28 -3.05 1.05
C THR A 125 -5.63 -1.60 0.76
N ALA A 126 -6.61 -1.33 -0.12
CA ALA A 126 -7.06 0.03 -0.39
C ALA A 126 -7.61 0.68 0.88
N VAL A 127 -8.47 -0.02 1.61
CA VAL A 127 -9.01 0.43 2.90
C VAL A 127 -7.89 0.64 3.93
N ALA A 128 -6.94 -0.28 4.04
CA ALA A 128 -5.80 -0.14 4.94
C ALA A 128 -4.97 1.11 4.61
N GLY A 129 -4.64 1.33 3.33
CA GLY A 129 -3.93 2.52 2.85
C GLY A 129 -4.67 3.81 3.23
N LEU A 130 -5.98 3.86 3.00
CA LEU A 130 -6.81 5.01 3.35
C LEU A 130 -6.81 5.30 4.86
N VAL A 131 -7.06 4.27 5.68
CA VAL A 131 -7.13 4.40 7.13
C VAL A 131 -5.78 4.86 7.70
N LEU A 132 -4.69 4.23 7.28
CA LEU A 132 -3.34 4.59 7.72
C LEU A 132 -2.98 6.02 7.28
N GLY A 133 -3.29 6.40 6.04
CA GLY A 133 -3.05 7.75 5.50
C GLY A 133 -3.82 8.83 6.27
N ILE A 134 -5.11 8.63 6.53
CA ILE A 134 -5.94 9.56 7.30
C ILE A 134 -5.45 9.64 8.76
N ALA A 135 -5.24 8.50 9.41
CA ALA A 135 -4.81 8.46 10.81
C ALA A 135 -3.47 9.19 11.01
N ALA A 136 -2.51 8.97 10.12
CA ALA A 136 -1.21 9.63 10.19
C ALA A 136 -1.29 11.14 9.89
N ALA A 137 -2.11 11.56 8.92
CA ALA A 137 -2.34 12.97 8.63
C ALA A 137 -3.01 13.70 9.82
N ARG A 138 -3.96 13.05 10.50
CA ARG A 138 -4.60 13.59 11.71
C ARG A 138 -3.62 13.73 12.86
N ALA A 139 -2.77 12.73 13.09
CA ALA A 139 -1.74 12.77 14.12
C ALA A 139 -0.76 13.93 13.92
N GLY A 140 -0.34 14.18 12.67
CA GLY A 140 0.52 15.32 12.33
C GLY A 140 -0.11 16.68 12.66
N ARG A 141 -1.40 16.87 12.30
CA ARG A 141 -2.13 18.12 12.59
C ARG A 141 -2.30 18.38 14.09
N ALA A 142 -2.54 17.35 14.88
CA ALA A 142 -2.68 17.47 16.34
C ALA A 142 -1.38 17.96 17.00
N VAL A 143 -0.23 17.45 16.55
CA VAL A 143 1.10 17.87 17.02
C VAL A 143 1.34 19.34 16.68
N SER A 144 1.06 19.77 15.44
CA SER A 144 1.23 21.17 15.02
C SER A 144 0.31 22.13 15.79
N ALA A 145 -0.93 21.75 16.06
CA ALA A 145 -1.88 22.58 16.81
C ALA A 145 -1.46 22.80 18.27
N ARG A 146 -0.91 21.76 18.92
CA ARG A 146 -0.38 21.86 20.29
C ARG A 146 0.84 22.77 20.37
N GLY A 147 1.75 22.68 19.39
CA GLY A 147 2.94 23.55 19.34
C GLY A 147 2.59 25.05 19.28
N ARG A 148 1.58 25.42 18.49
CA ARG A 148 1.11 26.82 18.42
C ARG A 148 0.49 27.34 19.71
N ARG A 149 -0.18 26.49 20.50
CA ARG A 149 -0.76 26.89 21.78
C ARG A 149 0.30 27.25 22.81
N VAL A 150 1.30 26.39 22.97
CA VAL A 150 2.41 26.60 23.93
C VAL A 150 3.19 27.87 23.58
N ALA A 151 3.48 28.10 22.30
CA ALA A 151 4.17 29.32 21.87
C ALA A 151 3.37 30.61 22.15
N GLY A 152 2.03 30.54 22.13
CA GLY A 152 1.17 31.67 22.48
C GLY A 152 1.11 31.96 23.99
N GLU A 153 1.25 30.92 24.82
CA GLU A 153 1.29 31.03 26.28
C GLU A 153 2.62 31.61 26.80
N GLU A 154 3.75 31.37 26.12
CA GLU A 154 5.05 31.98 26.47
C GLU A 154 5.15 33.47 26.10
N THR A 155 4.29 33.95 25.20
CA THR A 155 4.29 35.34 24.73
C THR A 155 3.30 36.25 25.46
N ALA A 156 2.54 35.72 26.42
CA ALA A 156 1.53 36.43 27.22
C ALA A 156 2.03 36.68 28.64
#